data_AF-K7KN52-F1
#
_entry.id   AF-K7KN52-F1
#
_cell.length_a   1.000
_cell.length_b   1.000
_cell.length_c   1.000
_cell.angle_alpha   90.00
_cell.angle_beta   90.00
_cell.angle_gamma   90.00
#
_symmetry.space_group_name_H-M   'P 1'
#
loop_
_entity.id
_entity.type
_entity.pdbx_description
1 polymer ?
#
loop_
_entity_poly.entity_id
_entity_poly.type
_entity_poly.pdbx_seq_one_letter_code
_entity_poly.pdbx_strand_id
1 'polypeptide(L)'
;MAMARRVPRNVLGLVKRNMSFKSLDPPSSLTHGIHVFHCPDAVGIVAKLSDCIASRGGNILAADVFVPENKHVFYSRSDFVFDPVKWPRVQMEEDFLKLSQTFKAIRSVVRVPALDPKYKIAVLASKQDHCLVDLLHGWQDGRLPVDITCVISNHHRGSNTHVIRFLERHGIPYHYLCTTKENKREGEILQLVQNTDILVLARYMQH
;
A
#
# COMPACT_ATOMS: atom_id res chain seq x y z
N MET A 1 -41.53 -49.00 -74.26
CA MET A 1 -40.59 -48.01 -73.70
C MET A 1 -40.41 -48.36 -72.23
N ALA A 2 -39.21 -48.84 -71.86
CA ALA A 2 -38.96 -49.71 -70.71
C ALA A 2 -38.46 -48.98 -69.44
N MET A 3 -38.52 -49.72 -68.32
CA MET A 3 -38.05 -49.43 -66.95
C MET A 3 -36.61 -48.87 -66.81
N ALA A 4 -36.33 -48.11 -65.73
CA ALA A 4 -35.51 -48.58 -64.57
C ALA A 4 -35.07 -47.44 -63.61
N ARG A 5 -34.86 -47.84 -62.34
CA ARG A 5 -34.50 -47.12 -61.09
C ARG A 5 -33.09 -46.47 -61.09
N ARG A 6 -32.87 -45.44 -60.25
CA ARG A 6 -31.81 -45.33 -59.19
C ARG A 6 -31.86 -43.99 -58.40
N VAL A 7 -31.38 -44.04 -57.16
CA VAL A 7 -31.30 -43.04 -56.05
C VAL A 7 -29.79 -42.91 -55.65
N PRO A 8 -29.28 -42.01 -54.75
CA PRO A 8 -29.48 -40.58 -54.39
C PRO A 8 -28.17 -39.73 -54.48
N ARG A 9 -28.20 -38.43 -54.11
CA ARG A 9 -27.18 -37.79 -53.21
C ARG A 9 -27.68 -36.45 -52.62
N ASN A 10 -27.43 -36.32 -51.31
CA ASN A 10 -27.70 -35.24 -50.34
C ASN A 10 -27.43 -33.80 -50.83
N VAL A 11 -27.98 -32.79 -50.12
CA VAL A 11 -27.20 -31.78 -49.35
C VAL A 11 -28.12 -30.85 -48.51
N LEU A 12 -27.73 -30.69 -47.23
CA LEU A 12 -28.02 -29.65 -46.22
C LEU A 12 -29.39 -29.56 -45.52
N GLY A 13 -29.40 -30.08 -44.29
CA GLY A 13 -30.03 -29.39 -43.15
C GLY A 13 -28.99 -28.57 -42.39
N LEU A 14 -29.41 -27.48 -41.73
CA LEU A 14 -28.69 -26.94 -40.57
C LEU A 14 -29.68 -26.45 -39.51
N VAL A 15 -29.58 -27.11 -38.37
CA VAL A 15 -30.36 -26.95 -37.15
C VAL A 15 -29.89 -25.70 -36.40
N LYS A 16 -30.85 -24.88 -35.95
CA LYS A 16 -30.65 -23.76 -35.01
C LYS A 16 -30.05 -24.28 -33.69
N ARG A 17 -28.85 -23.83 -33.34
CA ARG A 17 -28.31 -23.93 -31.97
C ARG A 17 -28.31 -22.55 -31.33
N ASN A 18 -29.13 -22.39 -30.29
CA ASN A 18 -29.04 -21.28 -29.35
C ASN A 18 -27.69 -21.36 -28.61
N MET A 19 -26.78 -20.43 -28.88
CA MET A 19 -25.69 -20.13 -27.95
C MET A 19 -26.04 -18.85 -27.19
N SER A 20 -26.48 -19.04 -25.95
CA SER A 20 -26.47 -18.00 -24.93
C SER A 20 -25.01 -17.67 -24.63
N PHE A 21 -24.54 -16.52 -25.11
CA PHE A 21 -23.32 -15.90 -24.62
C PHE A 21 -23.54 -15.55 -23.14
N LYS A 22 -23.00 -16.34 -22.22
CA LYS A 22 -22.75 -15.86 -20.86
C LYS A 22 -21.73 -14.73 -20.99
N SER A 23 -22.08 -13.54 -20.52
CA SER A 23 -21.11 -12.46 -20.33
C SER A 23 -20.02 -12.98 -19.40
N LEU A 24 -18.81 -13.17 -19.93
CA LEU A 24 -17.62 -13.44 -19.14
C LEU A 24 -17.32 -12.21 -18.29
N ASP A 25 -17.36 -12.43 -16.97
CA ASP A 25 -16.74 -11.74 -15.83
C ASP A 25 -16.51 -10.21 -15.86
N PRO A 26 -16.75 -9.50 -14.74
CA PRO A 26 -16.43 -8.07 -14.63
C PRO A 26 -14.93 -7.84 -14.87
N PRO A 27 -14.53 -6.63 -15.34
CA PRO A 27 -13.12 -6.35 -15.62
C PRO A 27 -12.30 -6.60 -14.36
N SER A 28 -11.29 -7.48 -14.47
CA SER A 28 -10.25 -7.65 -13.46
C SER A 28 -9.59 -6.29 -13.24
N SER A 29 -10.00 -5.56 -12.20
CA SER A 29 -9.38 -4.28 -11.88
C SER A 29 -7.97 -4.57 -11.39
N LEU A 30 -6.99 -4.28 -12.25
CA LEU A 30 -5.59 -4.38 -11.87
C LEU A 30 -5.37 -3.57 -10.59
N THR A 31 -4.66 -4.16 -9.64
CA THR A 31 -4.39 -3.58 -8.33
C THR A 31 -2.93 -3.17 -8.25
N HIS A 32 -2.67 -2.04 -7.60
CA HIS A 32 -1.30 -1.54 -7.40
C HIS A 32 -0.62 -2.22 -6.21
N GLY A 33 0.61 -2.70 -6.42
CA GLY A 33 1.49 -3.27 -5.41
C GLY A 33 2.82 -2.54 -5.36
N ILE A 34 3.40 -2.48 -4.16
CA ILE A 34 4.69 -1.86 -3.88
C ILE A 34 5.52 -2.88 -3.11
N HIS A 35 6.65 -3.30 -3.66
CA HIS A 35 7.61 -4.16 -2.96
C HIS A 35 8.87 -3.36 -2.62
N VAL A 36 9.30 -3.44 -1.37
CA VAL A 36 10.54 -2.84 -0.87
C VAL A 36 11.44 -3.95 -0.37
N PHE A 37 12.66 -4.00 -0.88
CA PHE A 37 13.63 -5.06 -0.62
C PHE A 37 14.96 -4.48 -0.16
N HIS A 38 15.55 -5.11 0.87
CA HIS A 38 16.87 -4.79 1.39
C HIS A 38 17.57 -6.09 1.78
N CYS A 39 18.72 -6.36 1.19
CA CYS A 39 19.50 -7.58 1.42
C CYS A 39 21.00 -7.33 1.19
N PRO A 40 21.88 -8.28 1.56
CA PRO A 40 23.25 -8.27 1.09
C PRO A 40 23.31 -8.29 -0.45
N ASP A 41 24.19 -7.48 -1.04
CA ASP A 41 24.30 -7.43 -2.50
C ASP A 41 24.80 -8.75 -3.10
N ALA A 42 24.15 -9.16 -4.19
CA ALA A 42 24.39 -10.44 -4.87
C ALA A 42 23.91 -10.39 -6.31
N VAL A 43 24.58 -11.15 -7.18
CA VAL A 43 24.17 -11.29 -8.57
C VAL A 43 22.79 -11.95 -8.65
N GLY A 44 21.92 -11.39 -9.51
CA GLY A 44 20.62 -11.98 -9.84
C GLY A 44 19.43 -11.51 -9.01
N ILE A 45 19.62 -10.61 -8.03
CA ILE A 45 18.52 -10.07 -7.21
C ILE A 45 17.44 -9.43 -8.10
N VAL A 46 17.84 -8.48 -8.96
CA VAL A 46 16.91 -7.76 -9.86
C VAL A 46 16.16 -8.73 -10.77
N ALA A 47 16.87 -9.67 -11.40
CA ALA A 47 16.28 -10.65 -12.30
C ALA A 47 15.24 -11.53 -11.58
N LYS A 48 15.53 -11.99 -10.36
CA LYS A 48 14.62 -12.83 -9.58
C LYS A 48 13.40 -12.07 -9.05
N LEU A 49 13.58 -10.80 -8.67
CA LEU A 49 12.45 -9.94 -8.30
C LEU A 49 11.53 -9.68 -9.50
N SER A 50 12.11 -9.33 -10.66
CA SER A 50 11.32 -9.09 -11.87
C SER A 50 10.61 -10.35 -12.36
N ASP A 51 11.28 -11.51 -12.32
CA ASP A 51 10.71 -12.79 -12.71
C ASP A 51 9.58 -13.23 -11.77
N CYS A 52 9.73 -13.03 -10.46
CA CYS A 52 8.67 -13.29 -9.49
C CYS A 52 7.39 -12.51 -9.81
N ILE A 53 7.51 -11.20 -10.09
CA ILE A 53 6.37 -10.35 -10.46
C ILE A 53 5.79 -10.77 -11.82
N ALA A 54 6.63 -10.95 -12.83
CA ALA A 54 6.19 -11.24 -14.20
C ALA A 54 5.56 -12.64 -14.34
N SER A 55 6.10 -13.65 -13.66
CA SER A 55 5.58 -15.03 -13.68
C SER A 55 4.16 -15.16 -13.12
N ARG A 56 3.73 -14.17 -12.34
CA ARG A 56 2.38 -14.04 -11.78
C ARG A 56 1.47 -13.12 -12.61
N GLY A 57 1.95 -12.64 -13.76
CA GLY A 57 1.24 -11.72 -14.63
C GLY A 57 1.24 -10.27 -14.15
N GLY A 58 2.12 -9.91 -13.21
CA GLY A 58 2.33 -8.54 -12.78
C GLY A 58 3.17 -7.74 -13.80
N ASN A 59 2.87 -6.45 -13.92
CA ASN A 59 3.62 -5.52 -14.75
C ASN A 59 4.28 -4.44 -13.88
N ILE A 60 5.60 -4.32 -13.94
CA ILE A 60 6.36 -3.31 -13.21
C ILE A 60 6.16 -1.95 -13.88
N LEU A 61 5.73 -0.96 -13.11
CA LEU A 61 5.55 0.43 -13.53
C LEU A 61 6.79 1.28 -13.27
N ALA A 62 7.46 1.04 -12.15
CA ALA A 62 8.70 1.70 -11.77
C ALA A 62 9.57 0.76 -10.93
N ALA A 63 10.88 0.85 -11.11
CA ALA A 63 11.85 0.10 -10.32
C ALA A 63 13.04 1.00 -9.98
N ASP A 64 13.20 1.29 -8.70
CA ASP A 64 14.35 2.01 -8.17
C ASP A 64 15.30 1.00 -7.53
N VAL A 65 16.58 1.10 -7.86
CA VAL A 65 17.64 0.26 -7.29
C VAL A 65 18.76 1.16 -6.80
N PHE A 66 19.24 0.89 -5.59
CA PHE A 66 20.37 1.58 -5.01
C PHE A 66 21.36 0.58 -4.39
N VAL A 67 22.60 0.62 -4.87
CA VAL A 67 23.72 -0.18 -4.37
C VAL A 67 24.87 0.78 -4.06
N PRO A 68 25.15 1.07 -2.77
CA PRO A 68 26.27 1.92 -2.38
C PRO A 68 27.62 1.24 -2.62
N GLU A 69 28.59 1.96 -3.20
CA GLU A 69 29.91 1.43 -3.58
C GLU A 69 30.70 0.80 -2.43
N ASN A 70 30.55 1.32 -1.21
CA ASN A 70 31.38 0.93 -0.05
C ASN A 70 30.66 0.00 0.94
N LYS A 71 29.54 -0.61 0.56
CA LYS A 71 28.80 -1.54 1.43
C LYS A 71 28.25 -2.70 0.61
N HIS A 72 28.33 -3.92 1.15
CA HIS A 72 27.70 -5.10 0.56
C HIS A 72 26.20 -5.14 0.85
N VAL A 73 25.46 -4.16 0.36
CA VAL A 73 24.01 -4.05 0.55
C VAL A 73 23.33 -3.62 -0.74
N PHE A 74 22.12 -4.12 -0.93
CA PHE A 74 21.25 -3.84 -2.05
C PHE A 74 19.92 -3.33 -1.53
N TYR A 75 19.42 -2.24 -2.11
CA TYR A 75 18.10 -1.69 -1.87
C TYR A 75 17.32 -1.65 -3.16
N SER A 76 16.06 -2.06 -3.14
CA SER A 76 15.13 -1.79 -4.24
C SER A 76 13.73 -1.44 -3.78
N ARG A 77 13.04 -0.74 -4.67
CA ARG A 77 11.61 -0.50 -4.62
C ARG A 77 11.02 -0.80 -5.99
N SER A 78 9.98 -1.62 -6.03
CA SER A 78 9.26 -1.95 -7.26
C SER A 78 7.79 -1.60 -7.11
N ASP A 79 7.31 -0.68 -7.95
CA ASP A 79 5.89 -0.42 -8.15
C ASP A 79 5.39 -1.27 -9.30
N PHE A 80 4.28 -1.97 -9.10
CA PHE A 80 3.72 -2.86 -10.11
C PHE A 80 2.20 -2.89 -10.04
N VAL A 81 1.59 -3.34 -11.13
CA VAL A 81 0.16 -3.65 -11.18
C VAL A 81 -0.03 -5.14 -11.44
N PHE A 82 -1.02 -5.74 -10.79
CA PHE A 82 -1.29 -7.17 -10.90
C PHE A 82 -2.79 -7.47 -10.81
N ASP A 83 -3.18 -8.65 -11.28
CA ASP A 83 -4.54 -9.16 -11.12
C ASP A 83 -4.63 -9.98 -9.81
N PRO A 84 -5.42 -9.56 -8.81
CA PRO A 84 -5.52 -10.27 -7.54
C PRO A 84 -6.13 -11.68 -7.67
N VAL A 85 -6.82 -11.99 -8.78
CA VAL A 85 -7.31 -13.34 -9.07
C VAL A 85 -6.16 -14.26 -9.47
N LYS A 86 -5.20 -13.75 -10.26
CA LYS A 86 -4.02 -14.51 -10.72
C LYS A 86 -2.92 -14.59 -9.67
N TRP A 87 -2.80 -13.56 -8.85
CA TRP A 87 -1.80 -13.50 -7.77
C TRP A 87 -2.46 -13.12 -6.44
N PRO A 88 -3.13 -14.09 -5.78
CA PRO A 88 -3.76 -13.86 -4.49
C PRO A 88 -2.75 -13.43 -3.42
N ARG A 89 -3.23 -12.66 -2.43
CA ARG A 89 -2.39 -12.08 -1.38
C ARG A 89 -1.49 -13.09 -0.66
N VAL A 90 -2.06 -14.24 -0.27
CA VAL A 90 -1.31 -15.31 0.43
C VAL A 90 -0.16 -15.82 -0.43
N GLN A 91 -0.40 -16.05 -1.73
CA GLN A 91 0.62 -16.52 -2.65
C GLN A 91 1.71 -15.47 -2.87
N MET A 92 1.34 -14.19 -2.97
CA MET A 92 2.28 -13.08 -3.08
C MET A 92 3.22 -12.99 -1.88
N GLU A 93 2.69 -13.15 -0.67
CA GLU A 93 3.49 -13.19 0.56
C GLU A 93 4.47 -14.37 0.56
N GLU A 94 4.02 -15.56 0.18
CA GLU A 94 4.90 -16.73 0.05
C GLU A 94 6.01 -16.55 -0.98
N ASP A 95 5.68 -15.97 -2.14
CA ASP A 95 6.65 -15.77 -3.22
C ASP A 95 7.75 -14.77 -2.80
N PHE A 96 7.37 -13.63 -2.21
CA PHE A 96 8.33 -12.67 -1.69
C PHE A 96 9.08 -13.19 -0.45
N LEU A 97 8.49 -14.09 0.34
CA LEU A 97 9.17 -14.77 1.44
C LEU A 97 10.27 -15.71 0.93
N LYS A 98 10.01 -16.48 -0.13
CA LYS A 98 11.03 -17.34 -0.77
C LYS A 98 12.22 -16.52 -1.27
N LEU A 99 11.97 -15.36 -1.89
CA LEU A 99 13.04 -14.44 -2.29
C LEU A 99 13.79 -13.87 -1.09
N SER A 100 13.05 -13.49 -0.03
CA SER A 100 13.64 -13.04 1.22
C SER A 100 14.59 -14.07 1.81
N GLN A 101 14.22 -15.35 1.81
CA GLN A 101 15.07 -16.44 2.30
C GLN A 101 16.27 -16.68 1.37
N THR A 102 16.05 -16.68 0.05
CA THR A 102 17.09 -16.91 -0.96
C THR A 102 18.23 -15.89 -0.84
N PHE A 103 17.89 -14.61 -0.69
CA PHE A 103 18.87 -13.52 -0.62
C PHE A 103 19.20 -13.09 0.81
N LYS A 104 18.72 -13.81 1.84
CA LYS A 104 18.90 -13.47 3.25
C LYS A 104 18.53 -12.00 3.54
N ALA A 105 17.37 -11.59 3.03
CA ALA A 105 16.95 -10.20 3.09
C ALA A 105 16.75 -9.75 4.55
N ILE A 106 17.28 -8.56 4.82
CA ILE A 106 17.08 -7.84 6.08
C ILE A 106 15.67 -7.27 6.12
N ARG A 107 15.12 -6.89 4.96
CA ARG A 107 13.74 -6.43 4.81
C ARG A 107 13.18 -6.86 3.46
N SER A 108 11.99 -7.44 3.48
CA SER A 108 11.17 -7.71 2.29
C SER A 108 9.73 -7.40 2.67
N VAL A 109 9.20 -6.28 2.19
CA VAL A 109 7.86 -5.82 2.53
C VAL A 109 7.10 -5.59 1.24
N VAL A 110 5.95 -6.23 1.11
CA VAL A 110 4.97 -5.95 0.06
C VAL A 110 3.79 -5.21 0.65
N ARG A 111 3.36 -4.14 -0.04
CA ARG A 111 2.18 -3.36 0.28
C ARG A 111 1.25 -3.32 -0.92
N VAL A 112 -0.04 -3.50 -0.68
CA VAL A 112 -1.12 -3.36 -1.65
C VAL A 112 -2.08 -2.31 -1.08
N PRO A 113 -1.93 -1.01 -1.40
CA PRO A 113 -2.67 0.07 -0.74
C PRO A 113 -4.20 -0.06 -0.76
N ALA A 114 -4.75 -0.75 -1.77
CA ALA A 114 -6.19 -1.00 -1.87
C ALA A 114 -6.71 -2.10 -0.93
N LEU A 115 -5.82 -2.96 -0.43
CA LEU A 115 -6.17 -4.11 0.43
C LEU A 115 -5.64 -3.96 1.86
N ASP A 116 -4.51 -3.27 2.02
CA ASP A 116 -3.86 -3.11 3.31
C ASP A 116 -4.52 -2.00 4.13
N PRO A 117 -4.51 -2.11 5.47
CA PRO A 117 -4.88 -0.98 6.31
C PRO A 117 -3.97 0.22 6.06
N LYS A 118 -4.56 1.41 6.12
CA LYS A 118 -3.80 2.65 6.16
C LYS A 118 -2.89 2.66 7.37
N TYR A 119 -1.70 3.25 7.22
CA TYR A 119 -0.85 3.48 8.37
C TYR A 119 -1.52 4.45 9.33
N LYS A 120 -1.44 4.14 10.61
CA LYS A 120 -1.89 4.99 11.71
C LYS A 120 -0.76 5.89 12.16
N ILE A 121 -1.00 7.19 12.21
CA ILE A 121 -0.02 8.16 12.68
C ILE A 121 -0.51 8.90 13.90
N ALA A 122 0.41 9.23 14.82
CA ALA A 122 0.20 10.25 15.84
C ALA A 122 1.12 11.43 15.55
N VAL A 123 0.63 12.64 15.79
CA VAL A 123 1.36 13.87 15.49
C VAL A 123 1.67 14.62 16.79
N LEU A 124 2.95 14.81 17.08
CA LEU A 124 3.39 15.71 18.15
C LEU A 124 3.64 17.10 17.56
N ALA A 125 3.01 18.12 18.15
CA ALA A 125 3.13 19.50 17.72
C ALA A 125 3.40 20.42 18.90
N SER A 126 4.12 21.53 18.68
CA SER A 126 4.32 22.56 19.70
C SER A 126 3.56 23.84 19.33
N LYS A 127 4.11 25.02 19.64
CA LYS A 127 3.45 26.32 19.40
C LYS A 127 3.31 26.68 17.92
N GLN A 128 4.23 26.24 17.07
CA GLN A 128 4.23 26.58 15.65
C GLN A 128 3.24 25.71 14.87
N ASP A 129 2.33 26.35 14.14
CA ASP A 129 1.23 25.64 13.46
C ASP A 129 1.52 25.16 12.05
N HIS A 130 2.44 25.81 11.32
CA HIS A 130 2.60 25.58 9.88
C HIS A 130 2.77 24.11 9.51
N CYS A 131 3.69 23.36 10.15
CA CYS A 131 3.87 21.94 9.85
C CYS A 131 2.64 21.08 10.17
N LEU A 132 1.93 21.39 11.25
CA LEU A 132 0.71 20.66 11.62
C LEU A 132 -0.41 20.95 10.60
N VAL A 133 -0.60 22.21 10.24
CA VAL A 133 -1.61 22.64 9.27
C VAL A 133 -1.33 22.03 7.89
N ASP A 134 -0.09 22.08 7.42
CA ASP A 134 0.30 21.49 6.14
C ASP A 134 0.07 19.98 6.09
N LEU A 135 0.36 19.28 7.20
CA LEU A 135 0.10 17.85 7.35
C LEU A 135 -1.40 17.56 7.30
N LEU A 136 -2.20 18.30 8.06
CA LEU A 136 -3.66 18.13 8.12
C LEU A 136 -4.33 18.43 6.78
N HIS A 137 -3.87 19.46 6.05
CA HIS A 137 -4.34 19.74 4.70
C HIS A 137 -3.94 18.62 3.72
N GLY A 138 -2.70 18.14 3.76
CA GLY A 138 -2.25 17.02 2.93
C GLY A 138 -3.04 15.74 3.19
N TRP A 139 -3.44 15.49 4.45
CA TRP A 139 -4.32 14.40 4.82
C TRP A 139 -5.74 14.60 4.29
N GLN A 140 -6.33 15.78 4.45
CA GLN A 140 -7.67 16.10 3.98
C GLN A 140 -7.81 15.96 2.45
N ASP A 141 -6.78 16.37 1.71
CA ASP A 141 -6.75 16.30 0.24
C ASP A 141 -6.43 14.88 -0.28
N GLY A 142 -6.15 13.92 0.60
CA GLY A 142 -5.78 12.54 0.24
C GLY A 142 -4.35 12.36 -0.26
N ARG A 143 -3.53 13.42 -0.28
CA ARG A 143 -2.08 13.33 -0.60
C ARG A 143 -1.30 12.54 0.44
N LEU A 144 -1.81 12.47 1.67
CA LEU A 144 -1.28 11.67 2.76
C LEU A 144 -2.31 10.59 3.16
N PRO A 145 -2.30 9.40 2.51
CA PRO A 145 -3.30 8.35 2.72
C PRO A 145 -3.04 7.55 4.01
N VAL A 146 -3.18 8.21 5.15
CA VAL A 146 -2.97 7.66 6.50
C VAL A 146 -4.20 7.90 7.37
N ASP A 147 -4.25 7.24 8.53
CA ASP A 147 -5.23 7.50 9.57
C ASP A 147 -4.55 8.26 10.71
N ILE A 148 -5.00 9.50 10.97
CA ILE A 148 -4.47 10.30 12.08
C ILE A 148 -5.21 9.89 13.35
N THR A 149 -4.50 9.26 14.27
CA THR A 149 -5.06 8.72 15.52
C THR A 149 -5.25 9.79 16.59
N CYS A 150 -4.31 10.72 16.71
CA CYS A 150 -4.37 11.85 17.63
C CYS A 150 -3.31 12.90 17.31
N VAL A 151 -3.51 14.09 17.86
CA VAL A 151 -2.51 15.16 17.93
C VAL A 151 -2.15 15.39 19.40
N ILE A 152 -0.87 15.36 19.72
CA ILE A 152 -0.36 15.57 21.08
C ILE A 152 0.44 16.87 21.10
N SER A 153 0.25 17.72 22.10
CA SER A 153 0.96 18.99 22.19
C SER A 153 1.29 19.40 23.61
N ASN A 154 2.45 20.06 23.75
CA ASN A 154 2.87 20.68 25.01
C ASN A 154 2.31 22.09 25.23
N HIS A 155 1.54 22.63 24.27
CA HIS A 155 0.88 23.93 24.40
C HIS A 155 -0.63 23.77 24.41
N HIS A 156 -1.32 24.53 25.27
CA HIS A 156 -2.76 24.56 25.23
C HIS A 156 -3.22 25.38 24.02
N ARG A 157 -4.21 24.87 23.29
CA ARG A 157 -4.86 25.57 22.18
C ARG A 157 -6.32 25.77 22.54
N GLY A 158 -6.76 27.03 22.52
CA GLY A 158 -8.16 27.34 22.79
C GLY A 158 -9.08 26.73 21.72
N SER A 159 -10.30 26.39 22.12
CA SER A 159 -11.33 25.77 21.28
C SER A 159 -11.72 26.59 20.04
N ASN A 160 -11.40 27.89 20.02
CA ASN A 160 -11.67 28.79 18.90
C ASN A 160 -10.55 28.87 17.86
N THR A 161 -9.47 28.09 18.00
CA THR A 161 -8.41 28.05 17.00
C THR A 161 -8.83 27.21 15.78
N HIS A 162 -8.35 27.61 14.59
CA HIS A 162 -8.64 26.92 13.34
C HIS A 162 -8.20 25.44 13.38
N VAL A 163 -7.07 25.14 14.01
CA VAL A 163 -6.56 23.77 14.22
C VAL A 163 -7.54 22.93 15.04
N ILE A 164 -7.95 23.41 16.23
CA ILE A 164 -8.84 22.62 17.09
C ILE A 164 -10.18 22.36 16.41
N ARG A 165 -10.77 23.38 15.77
CA ARG A 165 -12.02 23.22 15.01
C ARG A 165 -11.88 22.19 13.88
N PHE A 166 -10.73 22.17 13.20
CA PHE A 166 -10.45 21.18 12.18
C PHE A 166 -10.41 19.77 12.78
N LEU A 167 -9.64 19.58 13.86
CA LEU A 167 -9.50 18.28 14.52
C LEU A 167 -10.85 17.77 15.02
N GLU A 168 -11.64 18.62 15.68
CA GLU A 168 -13.00 18.30 16.16
C GLU A 168 -13.93 17.90 15.01
N ARG A 169 -13.95 18.68 13.93
CA ARG A 169 -14.76 18.38 12.74
C ARG A 169 -14.44 17.00 12.13
N HIS A 170 -13.18 16.61 12.20
CA HIS A 170 -12.69 15.35 11.64
C HIS A 170 -12.60 14.22 12.69
N GLY A 171 -13.03 14.46 13.93
CA GLY A 171 -13.02 13.46 15.00
C GLY A 171 -11.61 13.04 15.44
N ILE A 172 -10.60 13.89 15.24
CA ILE A 172 -9.20 13.62 15.61
C ILE A 172 -8.96 14.16 17.04
N PRO A 173 -8.64 13.30 18.02
CA PRO A 173 -8.37 13.73 19.39
C PRO A 173 -7.17 14.67 19.49
N TYR A 174 -7.30 15.72 20.31
CA TYR A 174 -6.21 16.60 20.70
C TYR A 174 -5.87 16.42 22.18
N HIS A 175 -4.63 16.02 22.48
CA HIS A 175 -4.14 15.82 23.84
C HIS A 175 -3.16 16.93 24.21
N TYR A 176 -3.56 17.76 25.16
CA TYR A 176 -2.68 18.74 25.77
C TYR A 176 -1.95 18.11 26.95
N LEU A 177 -0.63 17.95 26.83
CA LEU A 177 0.25 17.43 27.87
C LEU A 177 1.27 18.49 28.26
N CYS A 178 1.01 19.21 29.36
CA CYS A 178 1.95 20.22 29.85
C CYS A 178 3.28 19.55 30.26
N THR A 179 4.36 19.90 29.57
CA THR A 179 5.73 19.46 29.88
C THR A 179 6.52 20.61 30.50
N THR A 180 7.26 20.33 31.56
CA THR A 180 8.30 21.22 32.10
C THR A 180 9.65 20.50 32.08
N LYS A 181 10.77 21.21 32.29
CA LYS A 181 12.11 20.59 32.32
C LYS A 181 12.23 19.48 33.36
N GLU A 182 11.48 19.61 34.45
CA GLU A 182 11.45 18.69 35.59
C GLU A 182 10.37 17.60 35.45
N ASN A 183 9.42 17.76 34.52
CA ASN A 183 8.28 16.85 34.35
C ASN A 183 8.09 16.44 32.89
N LYS A 184 8.86 15.43 32.48
CA LYS A 184 8.75 14.81 31.16
C LYS A 184 7.58 13.83 31.15
N ARG A 185 6.57 14.10 30.33
CA ARG A 185 5.34 13.30 30.17
C ARG A 185 5.50 12.12 29.19
N GLU A 186 6.70 11.56 29.09
CA GLU A 186 7.02 10.51 28.09
C GLU A 186 6.14 9.27 28.28
N GLY A 187 5.85 8.87 29.52
CA GLY A 187 4.98 7.73 29.81
C GLY A 187 3.54 7.91 29.28
N GLU A 188 2.98 9.11 29.39
CA GLU A 188 1.64 9.42 28.88
C GLU A 188 1.62 9.48 27.35
N ILE A 189 2.66 10.05 26.74
CA ILE A 189 2.83 10.04 25.28
C ILE A 189 2.89 8.59 24.79
N LEU A 190 3.70 7.75 25.43
CA LEU A 190 3.82 6.34 25.07
C LEU A 190 2.48 5.60 25.15
N GLN A 191 1.63 5.90 26.15
CA GLN A 191 0.29 5.34 26.26
C GLN A 191 -0.64 5.78 25.10
N LEU A 192 -0.57 7.04 24.70
CA LEU A 192 -1.40 7.57 23.62
C LEU A 192 -1.02 7.03 22.23
N VAL A 193 0.25 6.65 22.05
CA VAL A 193 0.78 6.25 20.73
C VAL A 193 0.95 4.74 20.57
N GLN A 194 0.53 3.92 21.54
CA GLN A 194 0.73 2.46 21.53
C GLN A 194 0.20 1.77 20.26
N ASN A 195 -0.88 2.30 19.67
CA ASN A 195 -1.55 1.71 18.52
C ASN A 195 -1.26 2.48 17.21
N THR A 196 -0.10 3.13 17.13
CA THR A 196 0.33 3.93 15.97
C THR A 196 1.52 3.28 15.29
N ASP A 197 1.56 3.37 13.96
CA ASP A 197 2.67 2.86 13.15
C ASP A 197 3.80 3.88 13.05
N ILE A 198 3.46 5.18 13.05
CA ILE A 198 4.41 6.28 12.83
C ILE A 198 4.12 7.42 13.79
N LEU A 199 5.17 7.87 14.48
CA LEU A 199 5.15 9.09 15.27
C LEU A 199 5.75 10.25 14.48
N VAL A 200 4.97 11.30 14.24
CA VAL A 200 5.40 12.48 13.49
C VAL A 200 5.72 13.62 14.46
N LEU A 201 6.95 14.12 14.43
CA LEU A 201 7.36 15.31 15.18
C LEU A 201 7.17 16.57 14.31
N ALA A 202 5.94 17.10 14.27
CA ALA A 202 5.60 18.31 13.51
C ALA A 202 6.09 19.56 14.26
N ARG A 203 7.41 19.81 14.19
CA ARG A 203 8.10 20.90 14.92
C ARG A 203 7.86 20.84 16.43
N TYR A 204 7.80 19.62 16.96
CA TYR A 204 7.72 19.41 18.40
C TYR A 204 9.03 19.80 19.07
N MET A 205 8.97 20.82 19.92
CA MET A 205 10.08 21.29 20.73
C MET A 205 9.70 21.08 22.20
N GLN A 206 10.43 20.19 22.87
CA GLN A 206 10.38 20.07 24.32
C GLN A 206 11.20 21.21 24.93
N HIS A 207 10.53 22.28 25.35
CA HIS A 207 11.15 23.40 26.06
C HIS A 207 10.61 23.49 27.48
#